data_AF-A0A409YTQ3-F1
#
_entry.id   AF-A0A409YTQ3-F1
#
_cell.length_a   1.000
_cell.length_b   1.000
_cell.length_c   1.000
_cell.angle_alpha   90.00
_cell.angle_beta   90.00
_cell.angle_gamma   90.00
#
_symmetry.space_group_name_H-M   'P 1'
#
loop_
_entity.id
_entity.type
_entity.pdbx_description
1 polymer ?
#
loop_
_entity_poly.entity_id
_entity_poly.type
_entity_poly.pdbx_seq_one_letter_code
_entity_poly.pdbx_strand_id
1 'polypeptide(L)'
;MCTTPGLSILILIIALEEVKPPKKKQKPPFLGGRDRANKPEIVTVITFWRLDQFCRGLRWPFHDVANVRAASSARFCIHDDASPCVPPRTAQVASRACGLGNRWSDLADTYSNHPYLDAQCKSSPESYTIKISLPHRQAEFYPVTCRLPPHPQVPFKLFLDVFPQLANMQLTQAWTERYRQPPPPFGHACLDLYSLDPEYLNLNNGSYGTTPKPVTQAVHELTVKIERSPDLFHRVDYQPMLKKVRARLAKLVGAQTEEIFLVNNASMGVNTVLRNFQWEQGDIIFKFTTTYGSVTGTVKSISDFPPHPTVVTIPLLFPTTKEEIIKSLKDHLAAHPALPNKKRVAVIDSIISNPGVKLPWQEMVQICKDENVWSVVDAAHSIGQEVGIDLTKTAPDFWVSNCHKWLSAKRSCAVLYAPLRNQHIIKTAIPTGHTYQSNPVDQAAYIESQFEWNGTIDWTPYLTVENALDYREWLGGEEAINEYCHDLAIKGGEELARILGTRLMDTTGEFTLNMTNVELPLPTSLKPTAELIDRINRMLLVEHNAFSAFFYHNGAWWTRCSAQVWNEIEDFRGIAKIWLDICNEFRKELGLPE
;
A
#
# COMPACT_ATOMS: atom_id res chain seq x y z
N MET A 1 -11.59 -54.10 -11.95
CA MET A 1 -12.38 -53.07 -11.25
C MET A 1 -11.41 -51.96 -10.86
N CYS A 2 -11.67 -50.73 -11.30
CA CYS A 2 -10.75 -49.59 -11.22
C CYS A 2 -10.39 -49.19 -9.79
N THR A 3 -9.10 -49.07 -9.49
CA THR A 3 -8.57 -48.32 -8.35
C THR A 3 -7.45 -47.40 -8.83
N THR A 4 -7.65 -46.10 -8.63
CA THR A 4 -6.78 -44.97 -8.97
C THR A 4 -5.40 -45.08 -8.30
N PRO A 5 -4.27 -44.68 -8.95
CA PRO A 5 -2.98 -44.61 -8.28
C PRO A 5 -2.89 -43.34 -7.43
N GLY A 6 -2.60 -43.48 -6.13
CA GLY A 6 -2.45 -42.37 -5.20
C GLY A 6 -1.18 -41.55 -5.42
N LEU A 7 -1.33 -40.22 -5.48
CA LEU A 7 -0.22 -39.28 -5.34
C LEU A 7 0.33 -39.37 -3.91
N SER A 8 1.59 -39.77 -3.77
CA SER A 8 2.32 -39.68 -2.49
C SER A 8 3.02 -38.33 -2.42
N ILE A 9 2.62 -37.47 -1.47
CA ILE A 9 3.26 -36.17 -1.23
C ILE A 9 4.48 -36.40 -0.34
N LEU A 10 5.67 -35.98 -0.80
CA LEU A 10 6.90 -35.96 -0.01
C LEU A 10 7.06 -34.55 0.57
N ILE A 11 7.06 -34.42 1.89
CA ILE A 11 7.34 -33.13 2.57
C ILE A 11 8.81 -33.13 2.99
N LEU A 12 9.55 -32.10 2.58
CA LEU A 12 10.92 -31.87 2.99
C LEU A 12 10.93 -30.95 4.22
N ILE A 13 11.39 -31.45 5.37
CA ILE A 13 11.70 -30.62 6.55
C ILE A 13 13.21 -30.64 6.71
N ILE A 14 13.85 -29.47 6.61
CA ILE A 14 15.30 -29.32 6.83
C ILE A 14 15.49 -28.91 8.29
N ALA A 15 16.00 -29.82 9.11
CA ALA A 15 16.50 -29.50 10.45
C ALA A 15 18.03 -29.39 10.39
N LEU A 16 18.59 -28.29 10.91
CA LEU A 16 20.03 -28.10 11.07
C LEU A 16 20.40 -28.41 12.53
N GLU A 17 21.10 -29.51 12.78
CA GLU A 17 21.69 -29.80 14.08
C GLU A 17 23.20 -29.55 14.06
N GLU A 18 23.71 -28.76 15.02
CA GLU A 18 25.15 -28.64 15.29
C GLU A 18 25.62 -29.84 16.14
N VAL A 19 26.45 -30.71 15.56
CA VAL A 19 27.10 -31.79 16.31
C VAL A 19 28.37 -31.25 16.98
N LYS A 20 28.37 -31.18 18.32
CA LYS A 20 29.58 -30.83 19.09
C LYS A 20 30.57 -32.01 19.17
N PRO A 21 31.89 -31.79 19.01
CA PRO A 21 32.87 -32.86 19.09
C PRO A 21 33.09 -33.37 20.53
N PRO A 22 33.54 -34.63 20.71
CA PRO A 22 33.66 -35.24 22.03
C PRO A 22 34.82 -34.63 22.85
N LYS A 23 34.61 -34.45 24.16
CA LYS A 23 35.59 -33.89 25.12
C LYS A 23 36.81 -34.82 25.28
N LYS A 24 38.02 -34.33 24.99
CA LYS A 24 39.29 -35.00 25.36
C LYS A 24 39.72 -34.63 26.78
N LYS A 25 40.14 -35.64 27.56
CA LYS A 25 40.74 -35.53 28.90
C LYS A 25 42.16 -34.94 28.82
N GLN A 26 42.52 -34.11 29.81
CA GLN A 26 43.82 -33.45 29.98
C GLN A 26 44.97 -34.41 30.31
N LYS A 27 46.20 -34.12 29.82
CA LYS A 27 47.52 -34.29 30.50
C LYS A 27 48.67 -33.60 29.70
N PRO A 28 49.88 -33.36 30.27
CA PRO A 28 50.59 -32.06 30.34
C PRO A 28 51.74 -31.90 29.30
N PRO A 29 52.51 -30.78 29.29
CA PRO A 29 53.12 -30.24 28.07
C PRO A 29 54.53 -30.80 27.80
N PHE A 30 54.88 -30.98 26.52
CA PHE A 30 56.01 -30.33 25.84
C PHE A 30 56.30 -30.94 24.46
N LEU A 31 56.72 -30.04 23.54
CA LEU A 31 57.45 -30.23 22.27
C LEU A 31 56.71 -30.75 21.02
N GLY A 32 56.47 -29.80 20.10
CA GLY A 32 56.84 -29.93 18.68
C GLY A 32 55.90 -30.72 17.77
N GLY A 33 55.01 -30.02 17.07
CA GLY A 33 54.30 -30.58 15.91
C GLY A 33 53.15 -29.68 15.45
N ARG A 34 53.08 -29.39 14.15
CA ARG A 34 52.05 -28.52 13.54
C ARG A 34 50.65 -29.13 13.71
N ASP A 35 49.76 -28.45 14.42
CA ASP A 35 48.33 -28.77 14.43
C ASP A 35 47.67 -28.24 13.16
N ARG A 36 47.11 -29.14 12.35
CA ARG A 36 46.05 -28.80 11.39
C ARG A 36 44.77 -28.57 12.20
N ALA A 37 44.21 -27.36 12.12
CA ALA A 37 42.90 -27.08 12.67
C ALA A 37 41.84 -28.00 12.02
N ASN A 38 41.23 -28.88 12.81
CA ASN A 38 40.02 -29.61 12.42
C ASN A 38 38.90 -28.57 12.20
N LYS A 39 38.49 -28.36 10.95
CA LYS A 39 37.22 -27.69 10.64
C LYS A 39 36.07 -28.64 11.01
N PRO A 40 34.93 -28.14 11.55
CA PRO A 40 33.75 -28.97 11.77
C PRO A 40 33.20 -29.46 10.42
N GLU A 41 32.99 -30.76 10.28
CA GLU A 41 32.16 -31.31 9.20
C GLU A 41 30.68 -31.12 9.60
N ILE A 42 29.96 -30.31 8.84
CA ILE A 42 28.50 -30.27 8.90
C ILE A 42 27.99 -31.43 8.06
N VAL A 43 27.55 -32.51 8.70
CA VAL A 43 26.86 -33.62 8.02
C VAL A 43 25.37 -33.30 8.02
N THR A 44 24.83 -32.87 6.88
CA THR A 44 23.38 -32.73 6.69
C THR A 44 22.78 -34.10 6.40
N VAL A 45 22.04 -34.66 7.36
CA VAL A 45 21.28 -35.90 7.18
C VAL A 45 19.89 -35.56 6.65
N ILE A 46 19.64 -35.82 5.36
CA ILE A 46 18.30 -35.69 4.77
C ILE A 46 17.56 -37.01 4.99
N THR A 47 16.51 -36.99 5.82
CA THR A 47 15.69 -38.18 6.09
C THR A 47 14.36 -38.06 5.35
N PHE A 48 14.04 -39.05 4.51
CA PHE A 48 12.77 -39.09 3.77
C PHE A 48 11.74 -39.90 4.54
N TRP A 49 10.56 -39.33 4.79
CA TRP A 49 9.44 -40.03 5.42
C TRP A 49 8.31 -40.24 4.42
N ARG A 50 7.73 -41.45 4.37
CA ARG A 50 6.44 -41.68 3.71
C ARG A 50 5.30 -41.31 4.67
N LEU A 51 4.28 -40.63 4.15
CA LEU A 51 3.13 -40.16 4.92
C LEU A 51 2.28 -41.29 5.54
N ASP A 52 2.46 -42.55 5.13
CA ASP A 52 1.76 -43.71 5.68
C ASP A 52 2.28 -44.15 7.06
N GLN A 53 3.46 -43.67 7.49
CA GLN A 53 4.03 -43.98 8.80
C GLN A 53 3.69 -42.97 9.92
N PHE A 54 3.04 -41.85 9.60
CA PHE A 54 2.73 -40.84 10.62
C PHE A 54 1.53 -41.20 11.52
N CYS A 55 0.69 -42.15 11.10
CA CYS A 55 -0.55 -42.49 11.83
C CYS A 55 -0.48 -43.74 12.72
N ARG A 56 0.69 -44.36 12.95
CA ARG A 56 0.79 -45.51 13.87
C ARG A 56 2.00 -45.41 14.79
N GLY A 57 1.78 -44.68 15.88
CA GLY A 57 2.20 -45.00 17.24
C GLY A 57 3.70 -45.10 17.52
N LEU A 58 4.23 -44.16 18.30
CA LEU A 58 5.32 -44.42 19.25
C LEU A 58 5.18 -43.49 20.47
N ARG A 59 4.91 -44.11 21.63
CA ARG A 59 5.12 -43.54 22.97
C ARG A 59 6.60 -43.68 23.32
N TRP A 60 7.25 -42.64 23.86
CA TRP A 60 8.22 -42.78 24.98
C TRP A 60 8.65 -41.43 25.60
N PRO A 61 9.32 -41.41 26.78
CA PRO A 61 8.86 -40.66 27.96
C PRO A 61 9.67 -39.39 28.23
N PHE A 62 9.06 -38.47 28.97
CA PHE A 62 9.70 -37.31 29.58
C PHE A 62 10.72 -37.74 30.65
N HIS A 63 11.94 -37.20 30.58
CA HIS A 63 12.71 -36.79 31.77
C HIS A 63 13.74 -35.70 31.40
N ASP A 64 13.62 -34.57 32.09
CA ASP A 64 14.61 -33.51 32.37
C ASP A 64 15.58 -33.05 31.28
N VAL A 65 15.44 -31.79 30.81
CA VAL A 65 16.39 -30.69 31.09
C VAL A 65 15.67 -29.35 30.93
N ALA A 66 15.75 -28.55 32.00
CA ALA A 66 15.25 -27.19 32.13
C ALA A 66 16.13 -26.13 31.43
N ASN A 67 15.53 -24.95 31.22
CA ASN A 67 16.16 -23.62 31.11
C ASN A 67 17.09 -23.34 29.92
N VAL A 68 16.63 -22.54 28.94
CA VAL A 68 17.40 -21.38 28.46
C VAL A 68 16.45 -20.20 28.16
N ARG A 69 16.66 -19.11 28.90
CA ARG A 69 16.05 -17.79 28.74
C ARG A 69 16.49 -17.15 27.42
N ALA A 70 15.56 -16.47 26.74
CA ALA A 70 15.90 -15.48 25.72
C ALA A 70 16.61 -14.29 26.39
N ALA A 71 17.86 -14.05 26.03
CA ALA A 71 18.60 -12.85 26.39
C ALA A 71 18.71 -11.95 25.15
N SER A 72 18.16 -10.76 25.30
CA SER A 72 18.27 -9.61 24.41
C SER A 72 19.66 -8.96 24.46
N SER A 73 19.93 -8.10 23.46
CA SER A 73 20.90 -6.99 23.39
C SER A 73 22.22 -7.18 22.62
N ALA A 74 22.40 -6.34 21.59
CA ALA A 74 23.63 -5.61 21.21
C ALA A 74 23.28 -4.67 20.02
N ARG A 75 22.92 -3.39 20.24
CA ARG A 75 23.76 -2.17 20.23
C ARG A 75 24.66 -1.99 18.98
N PHE A 76 24.35 -0.96 18.21
CA PHE A 76 25.21 -0.32 17.21
C PHE A 76 26.30 0.51 17.92
N CYS A 77 27.53 0.46 17.41
CA CYS A 77 28.56 1.47 17.64
C CYS A 77 28.94 2.12 16.31
N ILE A 78 28.86 3.46 16.28
CA ILE A 78 29.42 4.35 15.26
C ILE A 78 30.89 4.58 15.63
N HIS A 79 31.77 4.61 14.62
CA HIS A 79 33.03 5.33 14.72
C HIS A 79 33.26 6.15 13.44
N ASP A 80 33.28 7.47 13.63
CA ASP A 80 33.93 8.45 12.76
C ASP A 80 35.45 8.28 12.85
N ASP A 81 36.15 8.50 11.73
CA ASP A 81 37.42 9.23 11.71
C ASP A 81 37.72 9.80 10.32
N ALA A 82 38.30 10.99 10.32
CA ALA A 82 38.23 12.00 9.26
C ALA A 82 39.50 12.12 8.37
N SER A 83 39.27 12.39 7.07
CA SER A 83 39.98 13.34 6.16
C SER A 83 41.44 13.08 5.70
N PRO A 84 41.98 13.77 4.65
CA PRO A 84 41.39 14.36 3.42
C PRO A 84 42.21 14.06 2.12
N CYS A 85 41.66 14.29 0.91
CA CYS A 85 42.39 14.82 -0.29
C CYS A 85 41.52 14.95 -1.57
N VAL A 86 41.27 16.21 -1.97
CA VAL A 86 41.22 16.89 -3.30
C VAL A 86 40.95 16.09 -4.62
N PRO A 87 40.12 16.62 -5.58
CA PRO A 87 39.69 15.93 -6.81
C PRO A 87 40.55 16.21 -8.06
N PRO A 88 40.28 15.54 -9.19
CA PRO A 88 40.31 16.27 -10.46
C PRO A 88 39.13 15.99 -11.42
N ARG A 89 38.98 16.98 -12.30
CA ARG A 89 37.94 17.24 -13.29
C ARG A 89 38.14 16.47 -14.61
N THR A 90 37.03 16.37 -15.35
CA THR A 90 36.86 16.48 -16.83
C THR A 90 37.61 15.55 -17.80
N ALA A 91 36.84 14.84 -18.63
CA ALA A 91 37.02 14.84 -20.09
C ALA A 91 35.71 14.47 -20.81
N GLN A 92 35.22 15.39 -21.66
CA GLN A 92 34.27 15.15 -22.75
C GLN A 92 34.91 14.24 -23.82
N VAL A 93 34.13 13.50 -24.61
CA VAL A 93 34.14 13.52 -26.11
C VAL A 93 32.86 12.85 -26.64
N ALA A 94 32.28 13.47 -27.66
CA ALA A 94 31.09 13.09 -28.41
C ALA A 94 31.38 12.15 -29.60
N SER A 95 30.37 11.41 -30.08
CA SER A 95 30.11 11.13 -31.52
C SER A 95 28.68 10.58 -31.65
N ARG A 96 27.73 11.30 -32.27
CA ARG A 96 27.38 11.42 -33.70
C ARG A 96 27.11 10.10 -34.44
N ALA A 97 25.91 10.09 -35.02
CA ALA A 97 25.23 9.03 -35.75
C ALA A 97 25.79 8.74 -37.16
N CYS A 98 25.52 7.54 -37.68
CA CYS A 98 25.11 7.31 -39.08
C CYS A 98 24.60 5.86 -39.32
N GLY A 99 23.31 5.79 -39.66
CA GLY A 99 22.65 5.04 -40.74
C GLY A 99 23.13 3.69 -41.31
N LEU A 100 22.10 2.84 -41.50
CA LEU A 100 21.82 1.90 -42.61
C LEU A 100 22.32 0.45 -42.52
N GLY A 101 21.37 -0.49 -42.74
CA GLY A 101 21.65 -1.70 -43.52
C GLY A 101 21.10 -3.03 -42.99
N ASN A 102 19.92 -3.41 -43.50
CA ASN A 102 19.29 -4.73 -43.67
C ASN A 102 19.98 -6.06 -43.22
N ARG A 103 19.07 -6.96 -42.79
CA ARG A 103 19.19 -8.43 -42.59
C ARG A 103 19.94 -9.16 -43.72
N TRP A 104 20.65 -10.24 -43.39
CA TRP A 104 20.37 -11.66 -43.74
C TRP A 104 21.47 -12.57 -43.14
N SER A 105 21.13 -13.85 -43.09
CA SER A 105 21.66 -15.00 -42.35
C SER A 105 23.04 -15.56 -42.75
N ASP A 106 23.62 -16.29 -41.77
CA ASP A 106 24.52 -17.45 -41.84
C ASP A 106 26.06 -17.31 -42.01
N LEU A 107 26.73 -18.22 -41.28
CA LEU A 107 28.17 -18.54 -41.12
C LEU A 107 28.87 -17.81 -39.95
N ALA A 108 28.94 -18.40 -38.75
CA ALA A 108 29.80 -19.52 -38.32
C ALA A 108 31.28 -19.11 -38.10
N ASP A 109 31.74 -19.42 -36.90
CA ASP A 109 33.13 -19.44 -36.42
C ASP A 109 33.91 -18.12 -36.40
N THR A 110 33.86 -17.44 -35.25
CA THR A 110 35.04 -17.12 -34.42
C THR A 110 34.60 -16.16 -33.31
N TYR A 111 34.73 -16.56 -32.04
CA TYR A 111 35.10 -15.74 -30.88
C TYR A 111 34.87 -16.54 -29.59
N SER A 112 35.69 -17.59 -29.44
CA SER A 112 36.08 -18.12 -28.13
C SER A 112 37.15 -17.20 -27.53
N ASN A 113 36.88 -16.61 -26.37
CA ASN A 113 37.82 -16.35 -25.25
C ASN A 113 37.54 -15.04 -24.49
N HIS A 114 36.73 -15.12 -23.42
CA HIS A 114 37.01 -14.44 -22.15
C HIS A 114 36.41 -15.25 -20.98
N PRO A 115 37.07 -15.34 -19.81
CA PRO A 115 37.05 -16.57 -19.02
C PRO A 115 36.22 -16.43 -17.75
N TYR A 116 34.91 -16.62 -17.80
CA TYR A 116 34.10 -16.95 -16.62
C TYR A 116 32.82 -17.65 -17.06
N LEU A 117 32.94 -18.90 -17.49
CA LEU A 117 31.90 -19.96 -17.49
C LEU A 117 32.45 -21.14 -18.31
N ASP A 118 33.36 -21.90 -17.72
CA ASP A 118 33.72 -23.21 -18.24
C ASP A 118 32.88 -24.25 -17.49
N ALA A 119 31.71 -24.57 -18.04
CA ALA A 119 30.89 -25.66 -17.56
C ALA A 119 31.38 -26.96 -18.22
N GLN A 120 32.44 -27.56 -17.68
CA GLN A 120 32.75 -28.94 -18.02
C GLN A 120 31.70 -29.86 -17.39
N CYS A 121 30.67 -30.20 -18.17
CA CYS A 121 29.75 -31.27 -17.83
C CYS A 121 30.47 -32.60 -18.12
N LYS A 122 31.21 -33.13 -17.14
CA LYS A 122 31.58 -34.55 -17.16
C LYS A 122 30.36 -35.35 -16.71
N SER A 123 29.67 -35.95 -17.67
CA SER A 123 28.63 -36.95 -17.40
C SER A 123 29.25 -38.14 -16.68
N SER A 124 28.93 -38.31 -15.40
CA SER A 124 28.95 -39.61 -14.72
C SER A 124 27.61 -39.81 -14.02
N PRO A 125 27.06 -41.03 -13.92
CA PRO A 125 25.62 -41.21 -13.77
C PRO A 125 25.01 -40.95 -12.38
N GLU A 126 25.76 -40.50 -11.38
CA GLU A 126 25.29 -40.63 -9.97
C GLU A 126 25.56 -39.45 -9.01
N SER A 127 25.84 -38.23 -9.49
CA SER A 127 25.94 -37.08 -8.57
C SER A 127 25.69 -35.72 -9.24
N TYR A 128 24.86 -34.89 -8.62
CA TYR A 128 24.67 -33.48 -8.96
C TYR A 128 25.13 -32.59 -7.80
N THR A 129 25.83 -31.50 -8.11
CA THR A 129 26.30 -30.50 -7.13
C THR A 129 25.47 -29.22 -7.29
N ILE A 130 24.76 -28.79 -6.25
CA ILE A 130 24.00 -27.52 -6.24
C ILE A 130 24.85 -26.45 -5.56
N LYS A 131 24.98 -25.27 -6.18
CA LYS A 131 25.62 -24.07 -5.59
C LYS A 131 24.55 -23.12 -5.06
N ILE A 132 24.62 -22.76 -3.79
CA ILE A 132 23.73 -21.76 -3.17
C ILE A 132 24.61 -20.62 -2.65
N SER A 133 24.26 -19.38 -2.99
CA SER A 133 24.92 -18.16 -2.50
C SER A 133 23.97 -17.45 -1.54
N LEU A 134 24.42 -17.18 -0.31
CA LEU A 134 23.67 -16.37 0.66
C LEU A 134 24.25 -14.95 0.70
N PRO A 135 23.42 -13.89 0.75
CA PRO A 135 23.90 -12.53 0.80
C PRO A 135 24.38 -12.22 2.22
N HIS A 136 25.63 -11.77 2.34
CA HIS A 136 26.34 -11.38 3.56
C HIS A 136 27.05 -12.48 4.35
N ARG A 137 28.07 -13.08 3.74
CA ARG A 137 29.44 -13.35 4.28
C ARG A 137 30.30 -13.83 3.11
N GLN A 138 31.62 -13.69 3.19
CA GLN A 138 32.55 -14.15 2.14
C GLN A 138 32.19 -15.57 1.70
N ALA A 139 32.03 -15.77 0.40
CA ALA A 139 31.54 -17.00 -0.20
C ALA A 139 32.44 -18.20 0.16
N GLU A 140 32.03 -19.02 1.12
CA GLU A 140 32.54 -20.38 1.28
C GLU A 140 31.64 -21.35 0.50
N PHE A 141 32.26 -22.16 -0.36
CA PHE A 141 31.59 -23.16 -1.19
C PHE A 141 31.55 -24.49 -0.45
N TYR A 142 30.35 -25.03 -0.22
CA TYR A 142 30.17 -26.37 0.34
C TYR A 142 29.73 -27.36 -0.75
N PRO A 143 30.49 -28.45 -1.01
CA PRO A 143 30.04 -29.50 -1.91
C PRO A 143 28.99 -30.37 -1.20
N VAL A 144 27.73 -30.26 -1.63
CA VAL A 144 26.67 -31.19 -1.19
C VAL A 144 26.60 -32.34 -2.19
N THR A 145 26.87 -33.57 -1.74
CA THR A 145 26.74 -34.78 -2.56
C THR A 145 25.43 -35.47 -2.22
N CYS A 146 24.47 -35.47 -3.14
CA CYS A 146 23.19 -36.16 -2.96
C CYS A 146 23.22 -37.49 -3.74
N ARG A 147 23.03 -38.63 -3.06
CA ARG A 147 22.79 -39.93 -3.72
C ARG A 147 21.29 -40.22 -3.67
N LEU A 148 20.65 -40.33 -4.84
CA LEU A 148 19.26 -40.77 -4.95
C LEU A 148 19.21 -42.29 -5.22
N PRO A 149 18.24 -43.02 -4.65
CA PRO A 149 18.04 -44.43 -4.99
C PRO A 149 17.48 -44.57 -6.43
N PRO A 150 17.78 -45.69 -7.12
CA PRO A 150 17.45 -45.84 -8.53
C PRO A 150 15.99 -46.28 -8.71
N HIS A 151 15.07 -45.37 -9.05
CA HIS A 151 13.76 -45.68 -9.67
C HIS A 151 13.14 -44.43 -10.33
N PRO A 152 12.22 -44.58 -11.30
CA PRO A 152 12.35 -43.96 -12.61
C PRO A 152 11.69 -42.57 -12.69
N GLN A 153 12.42 -41.68 -13.38
CA GLN A 153 11.93 -40.57 -14.20
C GLN A 153 10.76 -39.74 -13.65
N VAL A 154 11.02 -38.94 -12.62
CA VAL A 154 10.42 -37.60 -12.56
C VAL A 154 11.52 -36.63 -12.94
N PRO A 155 11.45 -35.93 -14.09
CA PRO A 155 12.45 -34.94 -14.44
C PRO A 155 12.47 -33.89 -13.34
N PHE A 156 13.63 -33.58 -12.77
CA PHE A 156 13.82 -32.61 -11.69
C PHE A 156 13.20 -31.22 -12.02
N LYS A 157 13.03 -30.93 -13.32
CA LYS A 157 12.32 -29.77 -13.86
C LYS A 157 10.84 -29.71 -13.40
N LEU A 158 10.16 -30.85 -13.31
CA LEU A 158 8.76 -30.92 -12.84
C LEU A 158 8.63 -30.55 -11.35
N PHE A 159 9.66 -30.80 -10.53
CA PHE A 159 9.61 -30.56 -9.09
C PHE A 159 9.75 -29.07 -8.75
N LEU A 160 10.56 -28.32 -9.51
CA LEU A 160 10.75 -26.87 -9.34
C LEU A 160 9.60 -26.06 -9.96
N ASP A 161 9.02 -26.54 -11.06
CA ASP A 161 7.91 -25.85 -11.74
C ASP A 161 6.56 -26.05 -11.05
N VAL A 162 6.35 -27.15 -10.32
CA VAL A 162 5.03 -27.54 -9.75
C VAL A 162 4.84 -27.08 -8.30
N PHE A 163 5.90 -27.00 -7.48
CA PHE A 163 5.76 -26.67 -6.05
C PHE A 163 5.15 -25.27 -5.77
N PRO A 164 5.57 -24.20 -6.47
CA PRO A 164 4.95 -22.88 -6.30
C PRO A 164 3.48 -22.85 -6.79
N GLN A 165 3.15 -23.68 -7.78
CA GLN A 165 1.79 -23.76 -8.33
C GLN A 165 0.85 -24.51 -7.38
N LEU A 166 1.35 -25.57 -6.72
CA LEU A 166 0.61 -26.30 -5.69
C LEU A 166 0.41 -25.46 -4.43
N ALA A 167 1.42 -24.70 -3.99
CA ALA A 167 1.30 -23.79 -2.85
C ALA A 167 0.27 -22.68 -3.12
N ASN A 168 0.29 -22.08 -4.31
CA ASN A 168 -0.70 -21.07 -4.70
C ASN A 168 -2.10 -21.67 -4.87
N MET A 169 -2.26 -22.84 -5.51
CA MET A 169 -3.57 -23.51 -5.63
C MET A 169 -4.19 -23.86 -4.27
N GLN A 170 -3.38 -24.26 -3.28
CA GLN A 170 -3.86 -24.54 -1.93
C GLN A 170 -4.36 -23.27 -1.22
N LEU A 171 -3.73 -22.13 -1.45
CA LEU A 171 -4.13 -20.85 -0.84
C LEU A 171 -5.40 -20.25 -1.47
N THR A 172 -5.57 -20.35 -2.79
CA THR A 172 -6.84 -19.93 -3.45
C THR A 172 -8.01 -20.80 -2.99
N GLN A 173 -7.80 -22.11 -2.86
CA GLN A 173 -8.80 -23.02 -2.28
C GLN A 173 -9.07 -22.70 -0.81
N ALA A 174 -8.06 -22.31 -0.04
CA ALA A 174 -8.22 -21.94 1.36
C ALA A 174 -9.11 -20.71 1.54
N TRP A 175 -8.95 -19.65 0.75
CA TRP A 175 -9.84 -18.48 0.83
C TRP A 175 -11.23 -18.75 0.28
N THR A 176 -11.35 -19.57 -0.78
CA THR A 176 -12.65 -20.01 -1.29
C THR A 176 -13.44 -20.77 -0.21
N GLU A 177 -12.78 -21.63 0.56
CA GLU A 177 -13.41 -22.33 1.68
C GLU A 177 -13.67 -21.39 2.86
N ARG A 178 -12.76 -20.46 3.14
CA ARG A 178 -12.93 -19.46 4.21
C ARG A 178 -14.16 -18.58 3.97
N TYR A 179 -14.42 -18.17 2.73
CA TYR A 179 -15.61 -17.40 2.36
C TYR A 179 -16.93 -18.17 2.50
N ARG A 180 -16.91 -19.51 2.64
CA ARG A 180 -18.10 -20.31 2.97
C ARG A 180 -18.43 -20.32 4.45
N GLN A 181 -17.47 -19.94 5.29
CA GLN A 181 -17.67 -19.77 6.73
C GLN A 181 -18.05 -18.32 7.02
N PRO A 182 -18.80 -18.04 8.10
CA PRO A 182 -19.02 -16.67 8.54
C PRO A 182 -17.68 -15.99 8.86
N PRO A 183 -17.56 -14.67 8.61
CA PRO A 183 -16.39 -13.92 9.03
C PRO A 183 -16.23 -13.95 10.56
N PRO A 184 -15.00 -13.75 11.08
CA PRO A 184 -14.84 -13.48 12.51
C PRO A 184 -15.64 -12.22 12.89
N PRO A 185 -16.06 -12.08 14.16
CA PRO A 185 -16.66 -10.84 14.62
C PRO A 185 -15.70 -9.66 14.42
N PHE A 186 -16.23 -8.46 14.21
CA PHE A 186 -15.44 -7.23 14.24
C PHE A 186 -14.77 -7.03 15.60
N GLY A 187 -13.67 -6.30 15.60
CA GLY A 187 -12.75 -6.17 16.72
C GLY A 187 -11.44 -6.93 16.47
N HIS A 188 -10.65 -7.17 17.50
CA HIS A 188 -9.30 -7.74 17.37
C HIS A 188 -9.29 -9.12 16.69
N ALA A 189 -10.41 -9.87 16.70
CA ALA A 189 -10.55 -11.12 15.95
C ALA A 189 -10.38 -10.95 14.43
N CYS A 190 -10.63 -9.75 13.89
CA CYS A 190 -10.38 -9.44 12.48
C CYS A 190 -8.89 -9.25 12.17
N LEU A 191 -8.00 -9.06 13.15
CA LEU A 191 -6.55 -8.91 12.91
C LEU A 191 -5.95 -10.13 12.18
N ASP A 192 -6.51 -11.33 12.41
CA ASP A 192 -6.12 -12.56 11.70
C ASP A 192 -6.29 -12.47 10.19
N LEU A 193 -7.17 -11.58 9.70
CA LEU A 193 -7.40 -11.32 8.28
C LEU A 193 -6.38 -10.38 7.66
N TYR A 194 -5.48 -9.78 8.45
CA TYR A 194 -4.48 -8.81 8.01
C TYR A 194 -3.06 -9.28 8.34
N SER A 195 -2.08 -8.67 7.68
CA SER A 195 -0.65 -8.89 7.95
C SER A 195 -0.06 -7.73 8.76
N LEU A 196 -0.87 -7.09 9.61
CA LEU A 196 -0.39 -6.09 10.56
C LEU A 196 0.52 -6.76 11.59
N ASP A 197 1.54 -6.05 12.04
CA ASP A 197 2.31 -6.45 13.22
C ASP A 197 1.36 -6.49 14.43
N PRO A 198 1.24 -7.63 15.15
CA PRO A 198 0.33 -7.74 16.29
C PRO A 198 0.67 -6.78 17.44
N GLU A 199 1.89 -6.25 17.51
CA GLU A 199 2.28 -5.25 18.51
C GLU A 199 2.04 -3.80 18.03
N TYR A 200 1.66 -3.60 16.76
CA TYR A 200 1.46 -2.26 16.19
C TYR A 200 0.04 -1.74 16.40
N LEU A 201 -0.08 -0.66 17.19
CA LEU A 201 -1.37 0.00 17.40
C LEU A 201 -1.69 0.95 16.23
N ASN A 202 -2.54 0.49 15.33
CA ASN A 202 -2.92 1.23 14.13
C ASN A 202 -4.29 1.93 14.29
N LEU A 203 -4.26 3.26 14.46
CA LEU A 203 -5.43 4.14 14.39
C LEU A 203 -5.28 5.17 13.27
N ASN A 204 -4.61 4.82 12.16
CA ASN A 204 -4.43 5.71 11.01
C ASN A 204 -4.64 5.01 9.66
N ASN A 205 -5.60 4.09 9.60
CA ASN A 205 -5.97 3.45 8.34
C ASN A 205 -6.30 4.46 7.22
N GLY A 206 -6.86 5.62 7.57
CA GLY A 206 -7.22 6.66 6.59
C GLY A 206 -6.05 7.24 5.78
N SER A 207 -4.79 7.06 6.19
CA SER A 207 -3.65 7.56 5.41
C SER A 207 -3.29 6.66 4.22
N TYR A 208 -3.01 5.38 4.46
CA TYR A 208 -2.46 4.48 3.45
C TYR A 208 -3.28 3.21 3.21
N GLY A 209 -4.28 2.96 4.07
CA GLY A 209 -4.98 1.69 4.16
C GLY A 209 -4.06 0.51 4.51
N THR A 210 -4.67 -0.66 4.68
CA THR A 210 -3.96 -1.94 4.69
C THR A 210 -4.74 -2.98 3.90
N THR A 211 -4.02 -3.87 3.23
CA THR A 211 -4.61 -4.86 2.34
C THR A 211 -4.84 -6.16 3.11
N PRO A 212 -6.09 -6.68 3.17
CA PRO A 212 -6.37 -7.93 3.86
C PRO A 212 -5.68 -9.10 3.13
N LYS A 213 -5.35 -10.16 3.87
CA LYS A 213 -4.69 -11.37 3.37
C LYS A 213 -5.32 -11.97 2.10
N PRO A 214 -6.66 -12.07 1.93
CA PRO A 214 -7.23 -12.58 0.68
C PRO A 214 -6.89 -11.71 -0.54
N VAL A 215 -6.87 -10.38 -0.38
CA VAL A 215 -6.50 -9.47 -1.48
C VAL A 215 -5.00 -9.56 -1.75
N THR A 216 -4.17 -9.63 -0.71
CA THR A 216 -2.72 -9.88 -0.87
C THR A 216 -2.44 -11.19 -1.61
N GLN A 217 -3.20 -12.24 -1.31
CA GLN A 217 -3.07 -13.52 -1.98
C GLN A 217 -3.45 -13.40 -3.47
N ALA A 218 -4.56 -12.73 -3.78
CA ALA A 218 -4.96 -12.48 -5.17
C ALA A 218 -3.92 -11.66 -5.94
N VAL A 219 -3.26 -10.70 -5.28
CA VAL A 219 -2.13 -9.96 -5.86
C VAL A 219 -1.01 -10.92 -6.23
N HIS A 220 -0.57 -11.80 -5.33
CA HIS A 220 0.50 -12.76 -5.62
C HIS A 220 0.16 -13.70 -6.78
N GLU A 221 -1.05 -14.23 -6.81
CA GLU A 221 -1.51 -15.11 -7.88
C GLU A 221 -1.51 -14.40 -9.23
N LEU A 222 -1.99 -13.15 -9.26
CA LEU A 222 -2.02 -12.34 -10.45
C LEU A 222 -0.63 -11.91 -10.90
N THR A 223 0.29 -11.57 -9.98
CA THR A 223 1.70 -11.34 -10.30
C THR A 223 2.31 -12.56 -10.99
N VAL A 224 2.11 -13.77 -10.44
CA VAL A 224 2.60 -14.99 -11.08
C VAL A 224 1.95 -15.22 -12.44
N LYS A 225 0.66 -14.91 -12.62
CA LYS A 225 -0.02 -14.98 -13.93
C LYS A 225 0.62 -14.03 -14.94
N ILE A 226 0.90 -12.79 -14.55
CA ILE A 226 1.57 -11.78 -15.38
C ILE A 226 2.93 -12.28 -15.84
N GLU A 227 3.78 -12.72 -14.91
CA GLU A 227 5.15 -13.14 -15.21
C GLU A 227 5.24 -14.43 -16.03
N ARG A 228 4.23 -15.30 -15.96
CA ARG A 228 4.18 -16.52 -16.78
C ARG A 228 4.04 -16.24 -18.28
N SER A 229 3.34 -15.17 -18.64
CA SER A 229 3.18 -14.78 -20.05
C SER A 229 2.88 -13.28 -20.16
N PRO A 230 3.92 -12.42 -20.05
CA PRO A 230 3.72 -10.97 -19.97
C PRO A 230 3.00 -10.39 -21.19
N ASP A 231 3.37 -10.82 -22.40
CA ASP A 231 2.73 -10.33 -23.64
C ASP A 231 1.27 -10.78 -23.76
N LEU A 232 0.95 -12.03 -23.41
CA LEU A 232 -0.44 -12.49 -23.42
C LEU A 232 -1.27 -11.68 -22.42
N PHE A 233 -0.73 -11.48 -21.22
CA PHE A 233 -1.44 -10.76 -20.18
C PHE A 233 -1.71 -9.30 -20.57
N HIS A 234 -0.66 -8.57 -20.95
CA HIS A 234 -0.73 -7.13 -21.23
C HIS A 234 -1.36 -6.78 -22.58
N ARG A 235 -1.54 -7.75 -23.49
CA ARG A 235 -2.19 -7.51 -24.78
C ARG A 235 -3.61 -8.04 -24.87
N VAL A 236 -3.99 -8.98 -23.99
CA VAL A 236 -5.28 -9.70 -24.10
C VAL A 236 -5.96 -9.84 -22.75
N ASP A 237 -5.31 -10.42 -21.74
CA ASP A 237 -6.03 -10.89 -20.55
C ASP A 237 -6.53 -9.76 -19.63
N TYR A 238 -5.78 -8.66 -19.50
CA TYR A 238 -6.09 -7.64 -18.48
C TYR A 238 -7.35 -6.83 -18.79
N GLN A 239 -7.64 -6.56 -20.07
CA GLN A 239 -8.75 -5.70 -20.50
C GLN A 239 -10.13 -6.17 -20.01
N PRO A 240 -10.56 -7.43 -20.21
CA PRO A 240 -11.85 -7.89 -19.69
C PRO A 240 -11.92 -7.85 -18.16
N MET A 241 -10.79 -8.07 -17.47
CA MET A 241 -10.71 -7.97 -16.00
C MET A 241 -10.90 -6.51 -15.56
N LEU A 242 -10.23 -5.56 -16.22
CA LEU A 242 -10.36 -4.13 -15.93
C LEU A 242 -11.80 -3.63 -16.16
N LYS A 243 -12.44 -4.05 -17.24
CA LYS A 243 -13.84 -3.70 -17.53
C LYS A 243 -14.79 -4.21 -16.43
N LYS A 244 -14.57 -5.43 -15.93
CA LYS A 244 -15.36 -6.01 -14.85
C LYS A 244 -15.17 -5.24 -13.53
N VAL A 245 -13.94 -4.84 -13.19
CA VAL A 245 -13.66 -3.95 -12.05
C VAL A 245 -14.41 -2.63 -12.18
N ARG A 246 -14.30 -1.97 -13.33
CA ARG A 246 -14.97 -0.68 -13.59
C ARG A 246 -16.48 -0.79 -13.42
N ALA A 247 -17.09 -1.86 -13.92
CA ALA A 247 -18.53 -2.09 -13.78
C ALA A 247 -18.95 -2.29 -12.31
N ARG A 248 -18.17 -3.04 -11.51
CA ARG A 248 -18.44 -3.20 -10.08
C ARG A 248 -18.30 -1.90 -9.31
N LEU A 249 -17.26 -1.11 -9.61
CA LEU A 249 -17.07 0.20 -8.99
C LEU A 249 -18.18 1.18 -9.39
N ALA A 250 -18.60 1.19 -10.66
CA ALA A 250 -19.70 2.03 -11.15
C ALA A 250 -21.00 1.74 -10.40
N LYS A 251 -21.32 0.45 -10.18
CA LYS A 251 -22.46 0.04 -9.36
C LYS A 251 -22.34 0.55 -7.91
N LEU A 252 -21.16 0.46 -7.30
CA LEU A 252 -20.92 0.86 -5.91
C LEU A 252 -21.13 2.37 -5.69
N VAL A 253 -20.82 3.21 -6.67
CA VAL A 253 -20.90 4.68 -6.55
C VAL A 253 -22.08 5.30 -7.32
N GLY A 254 -22.98 4.48 -7.87
CA GLY A 254 -24.13 4.96 -8.64
C GLY A 254 -23.74 5.74 -9.90
N ALA A 255 -22.97 5.12 -10.80
CA ALA A 255 -22.53 5.69 -12.08
C ALA A 255 -22.63 4.68 -13.23
N GLN A 256 -22.40 5.12 -14.47
CA GLN A 256 -22.22 4.22 -15.61
C GLN A 256 -20.78 3.72 -15.70
N THR A 257 -20.57 2.54 -16.32
CA THR A 257 -19.22 1.94 -16.41
C THR A 257 -18.28 2.81 -17.24
N GLU A 258 -18.83 3.45 -18.26
CA GLU A 258 -18.17 4.36 -19.21
C GLU A 258 -17.72 5.67 -18.53
N GLU A 259 -18.21 5.96 -17.33
CA GLU A 259 -17.86 7.15 -16.55
C GLU A 259 -16.79 6.89 -15.49
N ILE A 260 -16.41 5.62 -15.31
CA ILE A 260 -15.47 5.17 -14.27
C ILE A 260 -14.13 4.80 -14.90
N PHE A 261 -13.06 5.41 -14.42
CA PHE A 261 -11.68 5.13 -14.80
C PHE A 261 -10.85 4.81 -13.57
N LEU A 262 -9.73 4.10 -13.74
CA LEU A 262 -8.78 3.82 -12.67
C LEU A 262 -7.49 4.63 -12.86
N VAL A 263 -7.00 5.18 -11.76
CA VAL A 263 -5.75 5.93 -11.67
C VAL A 263 -4.99 5.52 -10.41
N ASN A 264 -3.70 5.85 -10.31
CA ASN A 264 -2.85 5.33 -9.22
C ASN A 264 -3.27 5.82 -7.83
N ASN A 265 -3.79 7.04 -7.71
CA ASN A 265 -4.21 7.62 -6.44
C ASN A 265 -5.03 8.90 -6.69
N ALA A 266 -5.66 9.42 -5.63
CA ALA A 266 -6.48 10.62 -5.69
C ALA A 266 -5.69 11.84 -6.18
N SER A 267 -4.45 12.03 -5.74
CA SER A 267 -3.57 13.10 -6.23
C SER A 267 -3.40 13.04 -7.76
N MET A 268 -3.20 11.84 -8.32
CA MET A 268 -3.10 11.63 -9.76
C MET A 268 -4.42 11.94 -10.48
N GLY A 269 -5.56 11.50 -9.94
CA GLY A 269 -6.87 11.77 -10.53
C GLY A 269 -7.21 13.27 -10.54
N VAL A 270 -6.98 13.97 -9.42
CA VAL A 270 -7.18 15.43 -9.35
C VAL A 270 -6.21 16.17 -10.27
N ASN A 271 -4.94 15.73 -10.35
CA ASN A 271 -3.99 16.27 -11.34
C ASN A 271 -4.47 16.06 -12.77
N THR A 272 -4.98 14.88 -13.08
CA THR A 272 -5.49 14.55 -14.41
C THR A 272 -6.59 15.51 -14.79
N VAL A 273 -7.57 15.73 -13.92
CA VAL A 273 -8.66 16.68 -14.18
C VAL A 273 -8.13 18.11 -14.31
N LEU A 274 -7.45 18.62 -13.28
CA LEU A 274 -7.04 20.04 -13.24
C LEU A 274 -6.03 20.41 -14.33
N ARG A 275 -5.17 19.50 -14.78
CA ARG A 275 -4.20 19.78 -15.85
C ARG A 275 -4.80 19.64 -17.26
N ASN A 276 -5.98 19.03 -17.38
CA ASN A 276 -6.68 18.92 -18.65
C ASN A 276 -7.66 20.08 -18.92
N PHE A 277 -8.06 20.82 -17.87
CA PHE A 277 -8.70 22.12 -18.08
C PHE A 277 -7.79 23.02 -18.93
N GLN A 278 -8.36 23.57 -20.00
CA GLN A 278 -7.72 24.63 -20.76
C GLN A 278 -7.93 25.94 -20.01
N TRP A 279 -7.00 26.24 -19.12
CA TRP A 279 -6.98 27.48 -18.36
C TRP A 279 -6.77 28.67 -19.28
N GLU A 280 -7.34 29.80 -18.88
CA GLU A 280 -7.13 31.11 -19.49
C GLU A 280 -6.86 32.15 -18.40
N GLN A 281 -6.27 33.27 -18.81
CA GLN A 281 -6.15 34.42 -17.91
C GLN A 281 -7.55 34.87 -17.48
N GLY A 282 -7.73 35.09 -16.18
CA GLY A 282 -9.01 35.45 -15.57
C GLY A 282 -9.85 34.26 -15.11
N ASP A 283 -9.45 33.01 -15.41
CA ASP A 283 -10.05 31.83 -14.78
C ASP A 283 -9.68 31.77 -13.29
N ILE A 284 -10.57 31.19 -12.48
CA ILE A 284 -10.41 31.13 -11.02
C ILE A 284 -10.47 29.67 -10.54
N ILE A 285 -9.56 29.31 -9.65
CA ILE A 285 -9.55 28.04 -8.92
C ILE A 285 -9.78 28.31 -7.44
N PHE A 286 -10.92 27.87 -6.91
CA PHE A 286 -11.22 27.89 -5.48
C PHE A 286 -10.69 26.62 -4.82
N LYS A 287 -10.00 26.79 -3.71
CA LYS A 287 -9.62 25.72 -2.79
C LYS A 287 -9.95 26.14 -1.36
N PHE A 288 -9.83 25.23 -0.41
CA PHE A 288 -10.06 25.49 1.00
C PHE A 288 -8.73 25.52 1.78
N THR A 289 -8.73 26.07 2.99
CA THR A 289 -7.57 25.98 3.91
C THR A 289 -7.24 24.55 4.31
N THR A 290 -8.21 23.64 4.20
CA THR A 290 -8.10 22.22 4.54
C THR A 290 -7.82 21.31 3.35
N THR A 291 -7.79 21.84 2.12
CA THR A 291 -7.52 21.07 0.90
C THR A 291 -6.19 20.33 1.02
N TYR A 292 -6.20 19.04 0.70
CA TYR A 292 -5.04 18.17 0.87
C TYR A 292 -3.76 18.75 0.27
N GLY A 293 -2.63 18.60 0.96
CA GLY A 293 -1.38 19.29 0.61
C GLY A 293 -0.91 19.07 -0.83
N SER A 294 -1.02 17.86 -1.36
CA SER A 294 -0.67 17.55 -2.75
C SER A 294 -1.60 18.25 -3.76
N VAL A 295 -2.89 18.36 -3.43
CA VAL A 295 -3.88 19.06 -4.26
C VAL A 295 -3.66 20.58 -4.18
N THR A 296 -3.39 21.12 -2.99
CA THR A 296 -2.96 22.51 -2.82
C THR A 296 -1.71 22.82 -3.64
N GLY A 297 -0.71 21.93 -3.63
CA GLY A 297 0.49 22.05 -4.47
C GLY A 297 0.19 22.00 -5.97
N THR A 298 -0.81 21.19 -6.37
CA THR A 298 -1.26 21.10 -7.77
C THR A 298 -1.92 22.40 -8.23
N VAL A 299 -2.85 22.94 -7.45
CA VAL A 299 -3.51 24.22 -7.72
C VAL A 299 -2.48 25.35 -7.82
N LYS A 300 -1.53 25.41 -6.88
CA LYS A 300 -0.43 26.37 -6.93
C LYS A 300 0.43 26.20 -8.19
N SER A 301 0.86 24.98 -8.48
CA SER A 301 1.66 24.68 -9.67
C SER A 301 0.95 25.12 -10.96
N ILE A 302 -0.37 24.93 -11.08
CA ILE A 302 -1.13 25.37 -12.25
C ILE A 302 -1.11 26.91 -12.37
N SER A 303 -1.26 27.61 -11.25
CA SER A 303 -1.18 29.09 -11.21
C SER A 303 0.22 29.63 -11.52
N ASP A 304 1.28 28.85 -11.25
CA ASP A 304 2.66 29.26 -11.49
C ASP A 304 3.04 29.22 -12.99
N PHE A 305 2.28 28.51 -13.82
CA PHE A 305 2.50 28.46 -15.28
C PHE A 305 1.48 29.33 -16.03
N PRO A 306 1.86 29.93 -17.18
CA PRO A 306 0.90 30.60 -18.04
C PRO A 306 -0.29 29.67 -18.37
N PRO A 307 -1.53 30.18 -18.31
CA PRO A 307 -1.90 31.59 -18.28
C PRO A 307 -2.17 32.17 -16.88
N HIS A 308 -1.69 31.54 -15.82
CA HIS A 308 -1.79 32.01 -14.43
C HIS A 308 -3.24 32.21 -13.95
N PRO A 309 -4.08 31.15 -13.94
CA PRO A 309 -5.41 31.25 -13.33
C PRO A 309 -5.30 31.67 -11.86
N THR A 310 -6.25 32.48 -11.40
CA THR A 310 -6.23 33.02 -10.03
C THR A 310 -6.62 31.95 -9.02
N VAL A 311 -5.85 31.82 -7.94
CA VAL A 311 -6.18 30.90 -6.83
C VAL A 311 -6.84 31.66 -5.69
N VAL A 312 -8.05 31.26 -5.32
CA VAL A 312 -8.79 31.78 -4.17
C VAL A 312 -8.82 30.72 -3.08
N THR A 313 -8.43 31.07 -1.86
CA THR A 313 -8.50 30.17 -0.69
C THR A 313 -9.66 30.55 0.20
N ILE A 314 -10.62 29.64 0.33
CA ILE A 314 -11.79 29.76 1.21
C ILE A 314 -11.41 29.23 2.60
N PRO A 315 -11.57 30.03 3.66
CA PRO A 315 -11.26 29.61 5.02
C PRO A 315 -12.31 28.59 5.51
N LEU A 316 -11.82 27.44 5.97
CA LEU A 316 -12.54 26.46 6.79
C LEU A 316 -11.74 26.24 8.08
N LEU A 317 -12.27 26.75 9.17
CA LEU A 317 -11.70 26.63 10.51
C LEU A 317 -12.66 25.77 11.34
N PHE A 318 -12.13 24.71 11.94
CA PHE A 318 -12.91 23.76 12.74
C PHE A 318 -12.53 23.95 14.23
N PRO A 319 -13.45 23.68 15.18
CA PRO A 319 -14.85 23.27 14.98
C PRO A 319 -15.72 24.37 14.32
N THR A 320 -16.69 23.98 13.50
CA THR A 320 -17.65 24.86 12.82
C THR A 320 -18.95 24.11 12.52
N THR A 321 -19.95 24.76 11.90
CA THR A 321 -21.23 24.13 11.53
C THR A 321 -21.39 23.99 10.02
N LYS A 322 -22.35 23.17 9.60
CA LYS A 322 -22.69 22.98 8.19
C LYS A 322 -23.08 24.32 7.53
N GLU A 323 -23.86 25.14 8.22
CA GLU A 323 -24.33 26.43 7.73
C GLU A 323 -23.17 27.38 7.47
N GLU A 324 -22.18 27.43 8.36
CA GLU A 324 -20.99 28.27 8.19
C GLU A 324 -20.09 27.78 7.04
N ILE A 325 -19.97 26.47 6.82
CA ILE A 325 -19.26 25.91 5.65
C ILE A 325 -19.94 26.37 4.35
N ILE A 326 -21.27 26.21 4.27
CA ILE A 326 -22.07 26.59 3.10
C ILE A 326 -22.04 28.10 2.88
N LYS A 327 -22.16 28.89 3.94
CA LYS A 327 -22.07 30.35 3.91
C LYS A 327 -20.70 30.81 3.42
N SER A 328 -19.62 30.23 3.94
CA SER A 328 -18.24 30.55 3.52
C SER A 328 -18.06 30.30 2.02
N LEU A 329 -18.56 29.17 1.49
CA LEU A 329 -18.54 28.90 0.05
C LEU A 329 -19.31 29.99 -0.72
N LYS A 330 -20.58 30.24 -0.38
CA LYS A 330 -21.42 31.21 -1.08
C LYS A 330 -20.84 32.62 -1.09
N ASP A 331 -20.35 33.10 0.06
CA ASP A 331 -19.76 34.42 0.20
C ASP A 331 -18.52 34.57 -0.68
N HIS A 332 -17.65 33.56 -0.74
CA HIS A 332 -16.45 33.60 -1.57
C HIS A 332 -16.75 33.48 -3.06
N LEU A 333 -17.77 32.70 -3.43
CA LEU A 333 -18.25 32.67 -4.80
C LEU A 333 -18.81 34.04 -5.20
N ALA A 334 -19.66 34.67 -4.38
CA ALA A 334 -20.22 35.99 -4.66
C ALA A 334 -19.14 37.08 -4.76
N ALA A 335 -18.13 37.03 -3.90
CA ALA A 335 -17.00 37.98 -3.92
C ALA A 335 -16.09 37.83 -5.16
N HIS A 336 -16.18 36.71 -5.88
CA HIS A 336 -15.36 36.40 -7.06
C HIS A 336 -16.29 35.99 -8.22
N PRO A 337 -17.04 36.94 -8.80
CA PRO A 337 -18.06 36.66 -9.80
C PRO A 337 -17.46 36.14 -11.11
N ALA A 338 -18.27 35.45 -11.90
CA ALA A 338 -17.88 34.98 -13.22
C ALA A 338 -17.56 36.14 -14.15
N LEU A 339 -16.33 36.16 -14.68
CA LEU A 339 -15.99 37.03 -15.80
C LEU A 339 -16.54 36.41 -17.10
N PRO A 340 -16.93 37.22 -18.10
CA PRO A 340 -17.45 36.70 -19.37
C PRO A 340 -16.51 35.67 -20.00
N ASN A 341 -17.03 34.49 -20.32
CA ASN A 341 -16.29 33.36 -20.91
C ASN A 341 -15.13 32.83 -20.05
N LYS A 342 -15.09 33.10 -18.74
CA LYS A 342 -14.07 32.58 -17.82
C LYS A 342 -14.60 31.49 -16.91
N LYS A 343 -13.74 30.52 -16.65
CA LYS A 343 -14.05 29.35 -15.83
C LYS A 343 -13.83 29.66 -14.37
N ARG A 344 -14.70 29.08 -13.55
CA ARG A 344 -14.56 29.01 -12.10
C ARG A 344 -14.58 27.53 -11.74
N VAL A 345 -13.57 27.07 -11.02
CA VAL A 345 -13.44 25.67 -10.64
C VAL A 345 -13.25 25.59 -9.12
N ALA A 346 -14.10 24.85 -8.43
CA ALA A 346 -13.98 24.60 -7.00
C ALA A 346 -13.45 23.18 -6.76
N VAL A 347 -12.35 23.10 -6.02
CA VAL A 347 -11.79 21.83 -5.53
C VAL A 347 -12.34 21.58 -4.15
N ILE A 348 -13.27 20.61 -4.04
CA ILE A 348 -14.05 20.34 -2.83
C ILE A 348 -13.64 18.99 -2.27
N ASP A 349 -13.27 18.92 -1.00
CA ASP A 349 -13.10 17.64 -0.34
C ASP A 349 -14.50 17.05 -0.04
N SER A 350 -14.74 15.76 -0.26
CA SER A 350 -15.93 15.11 0.31
C SER A 350 -15.74 14.82 1.80
N ILE A 351 -14.57 14.29 2.15
CA ILE A 351 -14.09 14.08 3.51
C ILE A 351 -12.65 14.61 3.57
N ILE A 352 -12.44 15.64 4.37
CA ILE A 352 -11.13 16.27 4.58
C ILE A 352 -10.17 15.26 5.21
N SER A 353 -8.88 15.33 4.86
CA SER A 353 -7.85 14.54 5.56
C SER A 353 -7.65 15.04 6.98
N ASN A 354 -7.16 16.28 7.14
CA ASN A 354 -6.85 16.88 8.44
C ASN A 354 -7.57 18.24 8.56
N PRO A 355 -8.58 18.40 9.44
CA PRO A 355 -9.18 17.35 10.27
C PRO A 355 -9.97 16.31 9.45
N GLY A 356 -10.14 15.10 9.99
CA GLY A 356 -10.97 14.06 9.37
C GLY A 356 -12.45 14.40 9.48
N VAL A 357 -13.02 15.13 8.51
CA VAL A 357 -14.37 15.70 8.58
C VAL A 357 -15.11 15.48 7.26
N LYS A 358 -16.31 14.91 7.32
CA LYS A 358 -17.25 14.84 6.19
C LYS A 358 -17.83 16.22 5.90
N LEU A 359 -17.56 16.78 4.72
CA LEU A 359 -18.19 18.01 4.27
C LEU A 359 -19.61 17.75 3.73
N PRO A 360 -20.50 18.76 3.73
CA PRO A 360 -21.78 18.72 3.02
C PRO A 360 -21.59 18.82 1.49
N TRP A 361 -20.71 17.98 0.94
CA TRP A 361 -20.15 18.14 -0.40
C TRP A 361 -21.20 18.02 -1.50
N GLN A 362 -22.26 17.21 -1.32
CA GLN A 362 -23.36 17.11 -2.27
C GLN A 362 -24.12 18.45 -2.39
N GLU A 363 -24.32 19.16 -1.28
CA GLU A 363 -24.95 20.49 -1.28
C GLU A 363 -24.00 21.54 -1.87
N MET A 364 -22.70 21.43 -1.58
CA MET A 364 -21.68 22.29 -2.20
C MET A 364 -21.61 22.12 -3.72
N VAL A 365 -21.74 20.89 -4.23
CA VAL A 365 -21.84 20.59 -5.67
C VAL A 365 -23.08 21.25 -6.28
N GLN A 366 -24.23 21.18 -5.60
CA GLN A 366 -25.44 21.84 -6.07
C GLN A 366 -25.27 23.36 -6.14
N ILE A 367 -24.64 23.98 -5.12
CA ILE A 367 -24.31 25.42 -5.12
C ILE A 367 -23.37 25.75 -6.28
N CYS A 368 -22.33 24.93 -6.51
CA CYS A 368 -21.43 25.12 -7.63
C CYS A 368 -22.19 25.10 -8.97
N LYS A 369 -23.12 24.17 -9.15
CA LYS A 369 -23.96 24.10 -10.34
C LYS A 369 -24.83 25.34 -10.52
N ASP A 370 -25.49 25.80 -9.46
CA ASP A 370 -26.36 26.99 -9.48
C ASP A 370 -25.56 28.27 -9.81
N GLU A 371 -24.29 28.32 -9.40
CA GLU A 371 -23.36 29.46 -9.60
C GLU A 371 -22.45 29.32 -10.84
N ASN A 372 -22.70 28.32 -11.70
CA ASN A 372 -21.90 28.00 -12.88
C ASN A 372 -20.39 27.83 -12.58
N VAL A 373 -20.09 27.09 -11.52
CA VAL A 373 -18.74 26.71 -11.06
C VAL A 373 -18.56 25.21 -11.28
N TRP A 374 -17.44 24.82 -11.89
CA TRP A 374 -17.08 23.41 -12.04
C TRP A 374 -16.73 22.80 -10.68
N SER A 375 -17.28 21.63 -10.39
CA SER A 375 -17.05 20.90 -9.14
C SER A 375 -16.05 19.75 -9.34
N VAL A 376 -14.84 19.91 -8.82
CA VAL A 376 -13.82 18.85 -8.77
C VAL A 376 -13.78 18.32 -7.34
N VAL A 377 -14.41 17.17 -7.11
CA VAL A 377 -14.51 16.59 -5.77
C VAL A 377 -13.32 15.68 -5.50
N ASP A 378 -12.42 16.10 -4.59
CA ASP A 378 -11.44 15.20 -3.97
C ASP A 378 -12.16 14.36 -2.93
N ALA A 379 -12.42 13.11 -3.29
CA ALA A 379 -13.06 12.14 -2.43
C ALA A 379 -12.14 11.01 -2.02
N ALA A 380 -10.85 11.30 -1.85
CA ALA A 380 -9.84 10.34 -1.43
C ALA A 380 -10.28 9.44 -0.27
N HIS A 381 -11.12 9.93 0.64
CA HIS A 381 -11.58 9.22 1.83
C HIS A 381 -13.01 8.63 1.72
N SER A 382 -13.75 8.80 0.62
CA SER A 382 -15.16 8.35 0.55
C SER A 382 -15.36 6.86 0.26
N ILE A 383 -14.80 6.30 -0.82
CA ILE A 383 -15.16 4.94 -1.26
C ILE A 383 -14.76 3.90 -0.21
N GLY A 384 -15.72 3.09 0.25
CA GLY A 384 -15.55 2.13 1.34
C GLY A 384 -15.80 2.68 2.75
N GLN A 385 -16.03 4.00 2.89
CA GLN A 385 -16.36 4.66 4.15
C GLN A 385 -17.72 5.38 4.11
N GLU A 386 -18.07 6.03 2.99
CA GLU A 386 -19.38 6.65 2.79
C GLU A 386 -20.32 5.66 2.10
N VAL A 387 -21.45 5.37 2.74
CA VAL A 387 -22.50 4.48 2.22
C VAL A 387 -23.51 5.28 1.41
N GLY A 388 -24.07 4.68 0.35
CA GLY A 388 -25.13 5.28 -0.45
C GLY A 388 -24.67 6.41 -1.38
N ILE A 389 -23.41 6.39 -1.82
CA ILE A 389 -22.91 7.32 -2.85
C ILE A 389 -23.69 7.07 -4.15
N ASP A 390 -24.26 8.15 -4.70
CA ASP A 390 -24.91 8.16 -6.01
C ASP A 390 -24.42 9.37 -6.80
N LEU A 391 -23.45 9.13 -7.68
CA LEU A 391 -22.81 10.15 -8.52
C LEU A 391 -23.69 10.59 -9.69
N THR A 392 -24.66 9.76 -10.10
CA THR A 392 -25.67 10.14 -11.09
C THR A 392 -26.62 11.19 -10.50
N LYS A 393 -27.07 10.98 -9.26
CA LYS A 393 -27.96 11.89 -8.54
C LYS A 393 -27.26 13.18 -8.11
N THR A 394 -26.08 13.05 -7.49
CA THR A 394 -25.32 14.23 -7.00
C THR A 394 -24.74 15.03 -8.16
N ALA A 395 -24.39 14.35 -9.25
CA ALA A 395 -23.88 14.93 -10.49
C ALA A 395 -22.71 15.92 -10.32
N PRO A 396 -21.63 15.61 -9.57
CA PRO A 396 -20.42 16.42 -9.60
C PRO A 396 -19.80 16.39 -11.01
N ASP A 397 -18.98 17.39 -11.32
CA ASP A 397 -18.33 17.45 -12.63
C ASP A 397 -17.18 16.47 -12.76
N PHE A 398 -16.45 16.26 -11.67
CA PHE A 398 -15.45 15.19 -11.50
C PHE A 398 -15.42 14.74 -10.05
N TRP A 399 -15.13 13.47 -9.82
CA TRP A 399 -15.01 12.91 -8.47
C TRP A 399 -13.90 11.86 -8.44
N VAL A 400 -13.05 11.88 -7.40
CA VAL A 400 -11.87 11.01 -7.33
C VAL A 400 -11.75 10.38 -5.96
N SER A 401 -11.64 9.04 -5.85
CA SER A 401 -11.55 8.37 -4.56
C SER A 401 -10.54 7.23 -4.50
N ASN A 402 -9.84 7.07 -3.38
CA ASN A 402 -8.84 6.01 -3.24
C ASN A 402 -9.48 4.69 -2.80
N CYS A 403 -9.47 3.69 -3.68
CA CYS A 403 -9.85 2.32 -3.33
C CYS A 403 -8.91 1.73 -2.26
N HIS A 404 -7.64 2.14 -2.25
CA HIS A 404 -6.64 1.55 -1.36
C HIS A 404 -6.69 2.03 0.09
N LYS A 405 -7.56 3.00 0.44
CA LYS A 405 -7.71 3.49 1.82
C LYS A 405 -8.77 2.68 2.57
N TRP A 406 -10.04 2.89 2.24
CA TRP A 406 -11.17 2.34 2.98
C TRP A 406 -11.83 1.15 2.28
N LEU A 407 -11.66 1.01 0.97
CA LEU A 407 -12.19 -0.12 0.20
C LEU A 407 -11.30 -1.38 0.30
N SER A 408 -10.24 -1.37 1.12
CA SER A 408 -9.33 -2.51 1.32
C SER A 408 -8.57 -2.98 0.06
N ALA A 409 -8.59 -2.19 -1.03
CA ALA A 409 -7.85 -2.52 -2.24
C ALA A 409 -6.33 -2.40 -2.02
N LYS A 410 -5.56 -3.03 -2.89
CA LYS A 410 -4.10 -2.88 -2.90
C LYS A 410 -3.73 -1.42 -3.21
N ARG A 411 -2.71 -0.90 -2.50
CA ARG A 411 -2.13 0.43 -2.71
C ARG A 411 -1.77 0.68 -4.18
N SER A 412 -1.88 1.95 -4.57
CA SER A 412 -1.81 2.42 -5.96
C SER A 412 -3.09 2.18 -6.78
N CYS A 413 -4.27 2.32 -6.16
CA CYS A 413 -5.56 2.27 -6.85
C CYS A 413 -6.51 3.37 -6.36
N ALA A 414 -7.09 4.11 -7.30
CA ALA A 414 -8.14 5.09 -7.12
C ALA A 414 -9.10 5.08 -8.32
N VAL A 415 -10.35 5.42 -8.05
CA VAL A 415 -11.37 5.63 -9.07
C VAL A 415 -11.44 7.12 -9.42
N LEU A 416 -11.46 7.40 -10.72
CA LEU A 416 -11.79 8.70 -11.30
C LEU A 416 -13.15 8.57 -11.98
N TYR A 417 -14.14 9.30 -11.49
CA TYR A 417 -15.41 9.51 -12.15
C TYR A 417 -15.33 10.76 -13.02
N ALA A 418 -15.58 10.58 -14.32
CA ALA A 418 -15.76 11.65 -15.28
C ALA A 418 -17.06 11.37 -16.06
N PRO A 419 -18.14 12.12 -15.80
CA PRO A 419 -19.43 11.86 -16.44
C PRO A 419 -19.34 12.09 -17.94
N LEU A 420 -20.18 11.39 -18.71
CA LEU A 420 -20.17 11.48 -20.18
C LEU A 420 -20.24 12.93 -20.68
N ARG A 421 -21.02 13.78 -20.00
CA ARG A 421 -21.18 15.21 -20.34
C ARG A 421 -19.87 16.03 -20.24
N ASN A 422 -18.92 15.63 -19.40
CA ASN A 422 -17.69 16.39 -19.09
C ASN A 422 -16.41 15.68 -19.54
N GLN A 423 -16.53 14.49 -20.11
CA GLN A 423 -15.41 13.70 -20.61
C GLN A 423 -14.54 14.46 -21.62
N HIS A 424 -15.15 15.34 -22.43
CA HIS A 424 -14.44 16.21 -23.38
C HIS A 424 -13.41 17.16 -22.74
N ILE A 425 -13.48 17.41 -21.43
CA ILE A 425 -12.46 18.17 -20.70
C ILE A 425 -11.16 17.38 -20.62
N ILE A 426 -11.22 16.05 -20.48
CA ILE A 426 -10.05 15.18 -20.38
C ILE A 426 -9.50 14.91 -21.79
N LYS A 427 -8.47 15.65 -22.18
CA LYS A 427 -7.78 15.50 -23.47
C LYS A 427 -6.75 14.36 -23.44
N THR A 428 -6.16 14.07 -22.29
CA THR A 428 -5.13 13.02 -22.11
C THR A 428 -5.13 12.48 -20.68
N ALA A 429 -4.79 11.21 -20.50
CA ALA A 429 -4.38 10.70 -19.19
C ALA A 429 -3.01 11.27 -18.78
N ILE A 430 -2.58 11.00 -17.54
CA ILE A 430 -1.25 11.34 -17.03
C ILE A 430 -0.49 10.06 -16.65
N PRO A 431 0.69 9.80 -17.24
CA PRO A 431 1.27 10.53 -18.38
C PRO A 431 0.44 10.31 -19.66
N THR A 432 0.76 11.03 -20.72
CA THR A 432 0.10 10.85 -22.03
C THR A 432 0.39 9.46 -22.60
N GLY A 433 -0.67 8.74 -22.97
CA GLY A 433 -0.57 7.40 -23.55
C GLY A 433 -0.26 7.39 -25.04
N HIS A 434 0.12 6.22 -25.56
CA HIS A 434 0.45 6.03 -26.99
C HIS A 434 -0.76 6.15 -27.93
N THR A 435 -1.98 6.08 -27.39
CA THR A 435 -3.26 6.21 -28.11
C THR A 435 -3.73 7.66 -28.22
N TYR A 436 -2.96 8.65 -27.76
CA TYR A 436 -3.33 10.07 -27.80
C TYR A 436 -3.66 10.54 -29.22
N GLN A 437 -4.74 11.29 -29.34
CA GLN A 437 -5.22 11.88 -30.59
C GLN A 437 -5.69 13.31 -30.30
N SER A 438 -5.27 14.26 -31.13
CA SER A 438 -5.64 15.66 -30.93
C SER A 438 -7.13 15.94 -31.21
N ASN A 439 -7.74 15.18 -32.12
CA ASN A 439 -9.14 15.30 -32.51
C ASN A 439 -9.72 13.90 -32.78
N PRO A 440 -10.07 13.13 -31.74
CA PRO A 440 -10.64 11.80 -31.92
C PRO A 440 -12.05 11.89 -32.54
N VAL A 441 -12.39 10.92 -33.38
CA VAL A 441 -13.74 10.84 -33.99
C VAL A 441 -14.76 10.30 -32.98
N ASP A 442 -14.37 9.32 -32.17
CA ASP A 442 -15.17 8.77 -31.08
C ASP A 442 -14.52 9.16 -29.74
N GLN A 443 -15.08 10.18 -29.09
CA GLN A 443 -14.55 10.72 -27.83
C GLN A 443 -14.65 9.70 -26.69
N ALA A 444 -15.69 8.88 -26.65
CA ALA A 444 -15.92 7.94 -25.56
C ALA A 444 -14.88 6.79 -25.63
N ALA A 445 -14.75 6.16 -26.80
CA ALA A 445 -13.73 5.12 -27.01
C ALA A 445 -12.31 5.70 -26.86
N TYR A 446 -12.10 6.94 -27.28
CA TYR A 446 -10.81 7.62 -27.11
C TYR A 446 -10.43 7.76 -25.64
N ILE A 447 -11.31 8.30 -24.80
CA ILE A 447 -11.01 8.53 -23.37
C ILE A 447 -10.77 7.20 -22.66
N GLU A 448 -11.59 6.19 -22.94
CA GLU A 448 -11.37 4.85 -22.43
C GLU A 448 -9.95 4.36 -22.75
N SER A 449 -9.52 4.48 -24.01
CA SER A 449 -8.16 4.10 -24.43
C SER A 449 -7.04 4.87 -23.71
N GLN A 450 -7.30 6.11 -23.25
CA GLN A 450 -6.31 6.90 -22.50
C GLN A 450 -6.07 6.32 -21.11
N PHE A 451 -7.09 5.74 -20.47
CA PHE A 451 -6.97 5.15 -19.13
C PHE A 451 -6.77 3.63 -19.15
N GLU A 452 -7.00 2.97 -20.28
CA GLU A 452 -6.67 1.56 -20.48
C GLU A 452 -5.17 1.31 -20.68
N TRP A 453 -4.44 2.26 -21.26
CA TRP A 453 -2.99 2.16 -21.39
C TRP A 453 -2.31 3.52 -21.55
N ASN A 454 -1.82 4.06 -20.43
CA ASN A 454 -1.01 5.28 -20.39
C ASN A 454 0.44 5.04 -19.94
N GLY A 455 0.91 3.80 -20.01
CA GLY A 455 2.27 3.41 -19.63
C GLY A 455 2.28 2.04 -18.97
N THR A 456 3.40 1.33 -19.09
CA THR A 456 3.55 0.02 -18.45
C THR A 456 3.60 0.19 -16.93
N ILE A 457 2.62 -0.40 -16.24
CA ILE A 457 2.51 -0.43 -14.77
C ILE A 457 2.23 -1.85 -14.29
N ASP A 458 2.36 -2.07 -12.99
CA ASP A 458 1.78 -3.25 -12.36
C ASP A 458 0.25 -3.11 -12.30
N TRP A 459 -0.47 -3.99 -13.01
CA TRP A 459 -1.94 -4.00 -13.07
C TRP A 459 -2.59 -4.64 -11.84
N THR A 460 -1.83 -5.33 -11.00
CA THR A 460 -2.39 -6.05 -9.85
C THR A 460 -3.22 -5.16 -8.91
N PRO A 461 -2.88 -3.89 -8.63
CA PRO A 461 -3.68 -3.06 -7.75
C PRO A 461 -5.08 -2.78 -8.28
N TYR A 462 -5.22 -2.58 -9.59
CA TYR A 462 -6.50 -2.31 -10.24
C TYR A 462 -7.37 -3.56 -10.30
N LEU A 463 -6.77 -4.66 -10.72
CA LEU A 463 -7.52 -5.89 -11.01
C LEU A 463 -7.96 -6.63 -9.74
N THR A 464 -7.25 -6.45 -8.63
CA THR A 464 -7.60 -7.05 -7.33
C THR A 464 -8.60 -6.23 -6.51
N VAL A 465 -9.10 -5.12 -7.06
CA VAL A 465 -10.26 -4.41 -6.48
C VAL A 465 -11.47 -5.35 -6.39
N GLU A 466 -11.65 -6.27 -7.34
CA GLU A 466 -12.76 -7.23 -7.26
C GLU A 466 -12.70 -8.07 -6.00
N ASN A 467 -11.52 -8.55 -5.64
CA ASN A 467 -11.29 -9.34 -4.42
C ASN A 467 -11.52 -8.52 -3.16
N ALA A 468 -11.22 -7.21 -3.20
CA ALA A 468 -11.49 -6.32 -2.08
C ALA A 468 -13.00 -6.12 -1.89
N LEU A 469 -13.76 -6.00 -2.98
CA LEU A 469 -15.21 -5.95 -2.94
C LEU A 469 -15.82 -7.27 -2.45
N ASP A 470 -15.34 -8.42 -2.92
CA ASP A 470 -15.80 -9.74 -2.46
C ASP A 470 -15.51 -9.94 -0.96
N TYR A 471 -14.33 -9.52 -0.51
CA TYR A 471 -13.96 -9.55 0.91
C TYR A 471 -14.91 -8.72 1.78
N ARG A 472 -15.25 -7.51 1.33
CA ARG A 472 -16.15 -6.61 2.08
C ARG A 472 -17.59 -7.11 2.08
N GLU A 473 -18.05 -7.68 0.97
CA GLU A 473 -19.36 -8.35 0.91
C GLU A 473 -19.41 -9.53 1.89
N TRP A 474 -18.34 -10.34 1.97
CA TRP A 474 -18.23 -11.44 2.93
C TRP A 474 -18.21 -10.98 4.40
N LEU A 475 -17.63 -9.81 4.70
CA LEU A 475 -17.68 -9.21 6.04
C LEU A 475 -19.08 -8.75 6.47
N GLY A 476 -20.07 -8.74 5.55
CA GLY A 476 -21.43 -8.29 5.81
C GLY A 476 -21.86 -7.08 4.99
N GLY A 477 -21.02 -6.58 4.09
CA GLY A 477 -21.33 -5.45 3.21
C GLY A 477 -20.92 -4.09 3.77
N GLU A 478 -21.13 -3.05 2.97
CA GLU A 478 -20.71 -1.67 3.26
C GLU A 478 -21.42 -1.11 4.50
N GLU A 479 -22.71 -1.43 4.67
CA GLU A 479 -23.53 -1.00 5.79
C GLU A 479 -22.98 -1.53 7.13
N ALA A 480 -22.83 -2.86 7.26
CA ALA A 480 -22.35 -3.47 8.51
C ALA A 480 -20.95 -2.99 8.90
N ILE A 481 -20.04 -2.88 7.92
CA ILE A 481 -18.67 -2.39 8.14
C ILE A 481 -18.69 -0.96 8.68
N ASN A 482 -19.46 -0.08 8.03
CA ASN A 482 -19.44 1.34 8.38
C ASN A 482 -20.27 1.65 9.62
N GLU A 483 -21.34 0.91 9.91
CA GLU A 483 -22.06 1.01 11.18
C GLU A 483 -21.13 0.73 12.36
N TYR A 484 -20.35 -0.36 12.28
CA TYR A 484 -19.38 -0.71 13.32
C TYR A 484 -18.27 0.35 13.46
N CYS A 485 -17.64 0.72 12.34
CA CYS A 485 -16.51 1.65 12.37
C CYS A 485 -16.95 3.05 12.81
N HIS A 486 -18.15 3.50 12.43
CA HIS A 486 -18.71 4.78 12.84
C HIS A 486 -19.04 4.79 14.34
N ASP A 487 -19.76 3.78 14.83
CA ASP A 487 -20.06 3.65 16.26
C ASP A 487 -18.78 3.66 17.12
N LEU A 488 -17.75 2.93 16.67
CA LEU A 488 -16.45 2.92 17.33
C LEU A 488 -15.72 4.26 17.22
N ALA A 489 -15.79 4.97 16.10
CA ALA A 489 -15.17 6.28 15.95
C ALA A 489 -15.80 7.33 16.89
N ILE A 490 -17.12 7.29 17.07
CA ILE A 490 -17.84 8.16 18.02
C ILE A 490 -17.41 7.83 19.45
N LYS A 491 -17.63 6.59 19.89
CA LYS A 491 -17.31 6.16 21.27
C LYS A 491 -15.82 6.28 21.59
N GLY A 492 -14.97 5.92 20.64
CA GLY A 492 -13.52 6.01 20.75
C GLY A 492 -13.04 7.46 20.86
N GLY A 493 -13.64 8.37 20.11
CA GLY A 493 -13.37 9.81 20.24
C GLY A 493 -13.76 10.36 21.61
N GLU A 494 -14.94 10.00 22.12
CA GLU A 494 -15.40 10.41 23.45
C GLU A 494 -14.48 9.89 24.56
N GLU A 495 -14.10 8.60 24.50
CA GLU A 495 -13.19 8.00 25.47
C GLU A 495 -11.79 8.60 25.41
N LEU A 496 -11.28 8.86 24.19
CA LEU A 496 -10.00 9.52 23.97
C LEU A 496 -10.00 10.95 24.56
N ALA A 497 -11.04 11.74 24.31
CA ALA A 497 -11.18 13.09 24.87
C ALA A 497 -11.27 13.06 26.40
N ARG A 498 -12.02 12.10 26.96
CA ARG A 498 -12.14 11.90 28.41
C ARG A 498 -10.79 11.59 29.06
N ILE A 499 -9.98 10.71 28.47
CA ILE A 499 -8.67 10.33 29.01
C ILE A 499 -7.66 11.47 28.86
N LEU A 500 -7.66 12.16 27.72
CA LEU A 500 -6.77 13.29 27.47
C LEU A 500 -7.14 14.54 28.30
N GLY A 501 -8.35 14.60 28.85
CA GLY A 501 -8.85 15.77 29.56
C GLY A 501 -9.10 16.97 28.63
N THR A 502 -9.42 16.70 27.36
CA THR A 502 -9.59 17.70 26.30
C THR A 502 -10.98 17.57 25.67
N ARG A 503 -11.14 17.94 24.38
CA ARG A 503 -12.44 17.98 23.70
C ARG A 503 -12.40 17.34 22.32
N LEU A 504 -13.58 16.88 21.91
CA LEU A 504 -13.88 16.50 20.53
C LEU A 504 -13.98 17.74 19.64
N MET A 505 -13.60 17.57 18.38
CA MET A 505 -13.85 18.59 17.35
C MET A 505 -15.32 18.63 16.93
N ASP A 506 -15.95 17.46 16.83
CA ASP A 506 -17.34 17.31 16.44
C ASP A 506 -18.08 16.57 17.56
N THR A 507 -18.86 17.31 18.35
CA THR A 507 -19.64 16.75 19.46
C THR A 507 -21.02 16.26 19.04
N THR A 508 -21.47 16.57 17.82
CA THR A 508 -22.78 16.11 17.31
C THR A 508 -22.65 14.81 16.54
N GLY A 509 -21.46 14.48 16.05
CA GLY A 509 -21.18 13.35 15.17
C GLY A 509 -21.59 13.61 13.72
N GLU A 510 -22.09 14.81 13.39
CA GLU A 510 -22.57 15.16 12.05
C GLU A 510 -21.49 15.03 10.97
N PHE A 511 -20.24 15.34 11.33
CA PHE A 511 -19.09 15.32 10.44
C PHE A 511 -18.24 14.06 10.57
N THR A 512 -18.55 13.22 11.56
CA THR A 512 -17.76 12.04 11.91
C THR A 512 -18.28 10.83 11.14
N LEU A 513 -17.42 10.22 10.33
CA LEU A 513 -17.63 8.87 9.78
C LEU A 513 -16.78 7.89 10.58
N ASN A 514 -15.76 7.30 9.95
CA ASN A 514 -14.85 6.35 10.59
C ASN A 514 -13.57 7.03 11.09
N MET A 515 -13.52 8.36 11.09
CA MET A 515 -12.40 9.17 11.59
C MET A 515 -12.92 10.18 12.60
N THR A 516 -12.32 10.21 13.79
CA THR A 516 -12.64 11.15 14.86
C THR A 516 -11.44 12.05 15.16
N ASN A 517 -11.70 13.28 15.61
CA ASN A 517 -10.67 14.27 15.91
C ASN A 517 -10.79 14.75 17.36
N VAL A 518 -9.70 14.64 18.12
CA VAL A 518 -9.63 15.02 19.54
C VAL A 518 -8.47 15.97 19.75
N GLU A 519 -8.70 17.04 20.52
CA GLU A 519 -7.65 18.00 20.86
C GLU A 519 -6.58 17.32 21.72
N LEU A 520 -5.30 17.52 21.38
CA LEU A 520 -4.19 17.02 22.18
C LEU A 520 -3.82 18.03 23.26
N PRO A 521 -3.47 17.60 24.49
CA PRO A 521 -2.98 18.48 25.55
C PRO A 521 -1.53 18.96 25.31
N LEU A 522 -1.13 19.10 24.04
CA LEU A 522 0.17 19.58 23.61
C LEU A 522 0.18 21.12 23.62
N PRO A 523 1.21 21.78 24.20
CA PRO A 523 1.25 23.23 24.30
C PRO A 523 1.10 23.94 22.95
N THR A 524 0.16 24.89 22.86
CA THR A 524 -0.12 25.63 21.62
C THR A 524 0.99 26.62 21.24
N SER A 525 1.93 26.89 22.15
CA SER A 525 3.17 27.61 21.87
C SER A 525 4.09 26.83 20.92
N LEU A 526 4.03 25.50 20.93
CA LEU A 526 4.72 24.65 19.97
C LEU A 526 4.01 24.75 18.62
N LYS A 527 4.62 25.46 17.67
CA LYS A 527 4.13 25.55 16.29
C LYS A 527 4.67 24.38 15.45
N PRO A 528 3.92 23.92 14.45
CA PRO A 528 4.37 22.82 13.59
C PRO A 528 5.63 23.24 12.81
N THR A 529 6.77 22.62 13.13
CA THR A 529 7.99 22.65 12.32
C THR A 529 8.32 21.24 11.83
N ALA A 530 9.16 21.11 10.79
CA ALA A 530 9.54 19.81 10.28
C ALA A 530 10.21 18.94 11.36
N GLU A 531 11.04 19.55 12.21
CA GLU A 531 11.76 18.90 13.30
C GLU A 531 10.81 18.41 14.39
N LEU A 532 9.83 19.23 14.78
CA LEU A 532 8.83 18.83 15.79
C LEU A 532 7.96 17.68 15.28
N ILE A 533 7.51 17.76 14.03
CA ILE A 533 6.72 16.69 13.40
C ILE A 533 7.54 15.39 13.31
N ASP A 534 8.80 15.45 12.87
CA ASP A 534 9.69 14.27 12.81
C ASP A 534 9.91 13.66 14.18
N ARG A 535 10.12 14.49 15.22
CA ARG A 535 10.28 14.02 16.59
C ARG A 535 9.04 13.28 17.09
N ILE A 536 7.85 13.88 16.97
CA ILE A 536 6.60 13.23 17.40
C ILE A 536 6.36 11.93 16.61
N ASN A 537 6.67 11.92 15.31
CA ASN A 537 6.59 10.70 14.49
C ASN A 537 7.51 9.60 15.01
N ARG A 538 8.74 9.91 15.41
CA ARG A 538 9.68 8.92 15.99
C ARG A 538 9.16 8.38 17.31
N MET A 539 8.67 9.24 18.20
CA MET A 539 8.08 8.80 19.47
C MET A 539 6.92 7.83 19.22
N LEU A 540 5.97 8.20 18.38
CA LEU A 540 4.83 7.33 18.03
C LEU A 540 5.28 5.99 17.40
N LEU A 541 6.04 6.04 16.30
CA LEU A 541 6.31 4.87 15.47
C LEU A 541 7.44 4.00 16.02
N VAL A 542 8.51 4.60 16.54
CA VAL A 542 9.73 3.89 16.93
C VAL A 542 9.71 3.53 18.40
N GLU A 543 9.25 4.44 19.27
CA GLU A 543 9.29 4.23 20.72
C GLU A 543 8.04 3.51 21.22
N HIS A 544 6.88 3.81 20.63
CA HIS A 544 5.59 3.27 21.07
C HIS A 544 4.95 2.23 20.13
N ASN A 545 5.53 1.99 18.95
CA ASN A 545 4.95 1.13 17.90
C ASN A 545 3.45 1.42 17.66
N ALA A 546 3.10 2.69 17.54
CA ALA A 546 1.71 3.13 17.39
C ALA A 546 1.60 4.29 16.40
N PHE A 547 0.42 4.49 15.82
CA PHE A 547 0.17 5.71 15.08
C PHE A 547 -1.30 6.10 15.03
N SER A 548 -1.53 7.38 15.31
CA SER A 548 -2.71 8.15 14.93
C SER A 548 -2.21 9.43 14.28
N ALA A 549 -2.87 9.90 13.23
CA ALA A 549 -2.46 11.17 12.60
C ALA A 549 -2.57 12.31 13.62
N PHE A 550 -1.70 13.31 13.49
CA PHE A 550 -1.75 14.53 14.30
C PHE A 550 -1.48 15.75 13.43
N PHE A 551 -2.06 16.89 13.80
CA PHE A 551 -2.00 18.10 13.01
C PHE A 551 -2.30 19.32 13.88
N TYR A 552 -1.81 20.48 13.45
CA TYR A 552 -2.11 21.77 14.07
C TYR A 552 -3.19 22.47 13.26
N HIS A 553 -4.30 22.83 13.91
CA HIS A 553 -5.43 23.49 13.26
C HIS A 553 -6.11 24.45 14.20
N ASN A 554 -6.44 25.63 13.68
CA ASN A 554 -7.21 26.67 14.37
C ASN A 554 -6.71 26.95 15.81
N GLY A 555 -5.39 27.07 15.98
CA GLY A 555 -4.80 27.43 17.27
C GLY A 555 -4.47 26.26 18.21
N ALA A 556 -4.81 25.01 17.85
CA ALA A 556 -4.61 23.84 18.71
C ALA A 556 -4.01 22.65 17.96
N TRP A 557 -3.43 21.72 18.72
CA TRP A 557 -3.02 20.40 18.22
C TRP A 557 -4.17 19.42 18.34
N TRP A 558 -4.31 18.58 17.33
CA TRP A 558 -5.36 17.58 17.24
C TRP A 558 -4.76 16.25 16.83
N THR A 559 -5.32 15.17 17.35
CA THR A 559 -5.12 13.83 16.81
C THR A 559 -6.35 13.39 16.03
N ARG A 560 -6.14 12.73 14.89
CA ARG A 560 -7.17 12.07 14.10
C ARG A 560 -6.98 10.56 14.19
N CYS A 561 -7.93 9.88 14.82
CA CYS A 561 -7.97 8.43 14.91
C CYS A 561 -8.93 7.85 13.88
N SER A 562 -8.52 6.79 13.20
CA SER A 562 -9.29 6.06 12.18
C SER A 562 -9.75 4.72 12.73
N ALA A 563 -11.05 4.54 12.94
CA ALA A 563 -11.64 3.27 13.34
C ALA A 563 -11.72 2.30 12.16
N GLN A 564 -11.44 1.03 12.41
CA GLN A 564 -11.56 -0.06 11.43
C GLN A 564 -12.16 -1.32 12.04
N VAL A 565 -12.52 -2.27 11.17
CA VAL A 565 -13.15 -3.56 11.55
C VAL A 565 -12.30 -4.42 12.48
N TRP A 566 -11.01 -4.12 12.61
CA TRP A 566 -10.10 -4.79 13.54
C TRP A 566 -9.83 -4.01 14.83
N ASN A 567 -10.35 -2.79 14.96
CA ASN A 567 -10.13 -1.98 16.15
C ASN A 567 -11.18 -2.22 17.21
N GLU A 568 -10.82 -1.96 18.47
CA GLU A 568 -11.75 -1.93 19.61
C GLU A 568 -11.56 -0.65 20.44
N ILE A 569 -12.42 -0.43 21.44
CA ILE A 569 -12.33 0.77 22.30
C ILE A 569 -11.00 0.81 23.08
N GLU A 570 -10.43 -0.35 23.36
CA GLU A 570 -9.13 -0.54 24.00
C GLU A 570 -7.99 0.10 23.20
N ASP A 571 -8.06 0.12 21.87
CA ASP A 571 -7.04 0.77 21.03
C ASP A 571 -7.04 2.28 21.22
N PHE A 572 -8.24 2.89 21.37
CA PHE A 572 -8.38 4.31 21.67
C PHE A 572 -7.84 4.64 23.06
N ARG A 573 -8.06 3.77 24.05
CA ARG A 573 -7.44 3.92 25.38
C ARG A 573 -5.91 3.78 25.31
N GLY A 574 -5.41 2.88 24.46
CA GLY A 574 -3.98 2.67 24.22
C GLY A 574 -3.32 3.91 23.65
N ILE A 575 -3.85 4.47 22.56
CA ILE A 575 -3.28 5.67 21.95
C ILE A 575 -3.42 6.91 22.86
N ALA A 576 -4.47 6.99 23.68
CA ALA A 576 -4.64 8.08 24.64
C ALA A 576 -3.48 8.14 25.64
N LYS A 577 -3.07 6.98 26.18
CA LYS A 577 -1.95 6.89 27.12
C LYS A 577 -0.64 7.31 26.46
N ILE A 578 -0.39 6.83 25.24
CA ILE A 578 0.79 7.19 24.45
C ILE A 578 0.84 8.71 24.21
N TRP A 579 -0.30 9.32 23.86
CA TRP A 579 -0.37 10.77 23.69
C TRP A 579 -0.13 11.54 24.99
N LEU A 580 -0.65 11.07 26.14
CA LEU A 580 -0.35 11.67 27.43
C LEU A 580 1.16 11.63 27.73
N ASP A 581 1.81 10.49 27.50
CA ASP A 581 3.26 10.35 27.69
C ASP A 581 4.04 11.35 26.83
N ILE A 582 3.73 11.42 25.53
CA ILE A 582 4.34 12.37 24.59
C ILE A 582 4.08 13.83 25.02
N CYS A 583 2.82 14.19 25.30
CA CYS A 583 2.47 15.55 25.70
C CYS A 583 3.15 15.97 27.01
N ASN A 584 3.25 15.06 27.98
CA ASN A 584 3.91 15.32 29.26
C ASN A 584 5.41 15.56 29.09
N GLU A 585 6.07 14.86 28.18
CA GLU A 585 7.48 15.11 27.85
C GLU A 585 7.69 16.57 27.37
N PHE A 586 6.90 17.01 26.40
CA PHE A 586 6.99 18.39 25.89
C PHE A 586 6.61 19.45 26.94
N ARG A 587 5.64 19.17 27.81
CA ARG A 587 5.27 20.07 28.91
C ARG A 587 6.42 20.24 29.90
N LYS A 588 7.10 19.15 30.26
CA LYS A 588 8.29 19.17 31.13
C LYS A 588 9.43 19.98 30.54
N GLU A 589 9.72 19.82 29.25
CA GLU A 589 10.76 20.61 28.55
C GLU A 589 10.48 22.11 28.56
N LEU A 590 9.20 22.49 28.52
CA LEU A 590 8.76 23.88 28.57
C LEU A 590 8.56 24.41 30.00
N GLY A 591 8.80 23.59 31.03
CA GLY A 591 8.57 23.95 32.44
C GLY A 591 7.09 24.19 32.78
N LEU A 592 6.17 23.58 32.04
CA LEU A 592 4.73 23.66 32.27
C LEU A 592 4.30 22.57 33.27
N PRO A 593 3.26 22.82 34.10
CA PRO A 593 2.72 21.80 35.00
C PRO A 593 2.16 20.60 34.21
N GLU A 594 2.32 19.41 34.79
CA GLU A 594 1.77 18.15 34.29
C GLU A 594 0.25 18.27 34.07
#